data_AF-A0A534TIJ7-F1
#
_entry.id   AF-A0A534TIJ7-F1
#
_cell.length_a   1.000
_cell.length_b   1.000
_cell.length_c   1.000
_cell.angle_alpha   90.00
_cell.angle_beta   90.00
_cell.angle_gamma   90.00
#
_symmetry.space_group_name_H-M   'P 1'
#
loop_
_entity.id
_entity.type
_entity.pdbx_description
1 polymer ?
#
loop_
_entity_poly.entity_id
_entity_poly.type
_entity_poly.pdbx_seq_one_letter_code
_entity_poly.pdbx_strand_id
1 'polypeptide(L)'
;MSRSAAICLLLIAFAGCRSSAPDPNFQQANAIYQQLYATQLDDAYGDPKMDEVVALLHKVSARSVDASRAQAMLGLIQRGREELAKQLAEREKMAAAAAQSVASAQVNIDPSKVLAASEADAGPPVDPFGPGASMADLNAHNGGCLVDSEPFTEQGTGVAGTVYRVAPSDTCKGKLPGLSGQIVLVVNGKIYRRTADPRAGSAQPR
;
A
#
# COMPACT_ATOMS: atom_id res chain seq x y z
N MET A 1 -48.76 44.20 53.44
CA MET A 1 -48.11 43.87 52.15
C MET A 1 -46.64 43.58 52.44
N SER A 2 -45.99 42.47 52.13
CA SER A 2 -46.35 41.11 51.70
C SER A 2 -45.12 40.28 52.12
N ARG A 3 -45.21 39.45 53.18
CA ARG A 3 -44.09 38.62 53.68
C ARG A 3 -43.95 37.28 52.92
N SER A 4 -44.71 37.13 51.83
CA SER A 4 -44.90 35.85 51.15
C SER A 4 -44.08 35.67 49.86
N ALA A 5 -43.23 36.64 49.49
CA ALA A 5 -42.50 36.59 48.22
C ALA A 5 -41.09 35.96 48.29
N ALA A 6 -40.54 35.75 49.50
CA ALA A 6 -39.17 35.27 49.66
C ALA A 6 -39.02 33.74 49.75
N ILE A 7 -40.11 32.99 49.84
CA ILE A 7 -40.07 31.53 50.08
C ILE A 7 -40.13 30.72 48.76
N CYS A 8 -40.62 31.29 47.67
CA CYS A 8 -40.76 30.56 46.39
C CYS A 8 -39.45 30.43 45.58
N LEU A 9 -38.38 31.16 45.92
CA LEU A 9 -37.12 31.13 45.17
C LEU A 9 -36.11 30.07 45.67
N LEU A 10 -36.38 29.41 46.81
CA LEU A 10 -35.50 28.38 47.37
C LEU A 10 -35.84 26.94 46.93
N LEU A 11 -36.94 26.73 46.21
CA LEU A 11 -37.37 25.38 45.79
C LEU A 11 -36.90 24.97 44.39
N ILE A 12 -36.25 25.84 43.62
CA ILE A 12 -35.76 25.51 42.26
C ILE A 12 -34.30 25.01 42.28
N ALA A 13 -33.58 25.12 43.40
CA ALA A 13 -32.18 24.71 43.49
C ALA A 13 -31.94 23.20 43.73
N PHE A 14 -32.99 22.40 43.95
CA PHE A 14 -32.89 20.94 44.14
C PHE A 14 -33.25 20.09 42.90
N ALA A 15 -33.41 20.71 41.73
CA ALA A 15 -33.29 19.99 40.45
C ALA A 15 -31.79 19.81 40.06
N GLY A 16 -30.95 19.56 41.07
CA GLY A 16 -29.52 19.36 40.93
C GLY A 16 -29.23 18.17 40.03
N CYS A 17 -28.43 18.45 39.01
CA CYS A 17 -27.85 17.54 38.05
C CYS A 17 -27.58 16.14 38.63
N ARG A 18 -28.32 15.14 38.14
CA ARG A 18 -27.85 13.75 38.24
C ARG A 18 -26.59 13.65 37.38
N SER A 19 -25.42 13.80 37.99
CA SER A 19 -24.16 13.46 37.34
C SER A 19 -24.18 11.96 37.12
N SER A 20 -24.54 11.54 35.92
CA SER A 20 -24.43 10.15 35.51
C SER A 20 -22.95 9.80 35.52
N ALA A 21 -22.54 8.91 36.42
CA ALA A 21 -21.15 8.49 36.50
C ALA A 21 -20.78 7.70 35.22
N PRO A 22 -19.52 7.79 34.75
CA PRO A 22 -19.02 6.92 33.70
C PRO A 22 -19.21 5.44 34.07
N ASP A 23 -19.49 4.59 33.08
CA ASP A 23 -19.70 3.16 33.34
C ASP A 23 -18.37 2.40 33.22
N PRO A 24 -17.95 1.62 34.24
CA PRO A 24 -16.70 0.86 34.17
C PRO A 24 -16.70 -0.19 33.05
N ASN A 25 -17.86 -0.76 32.69
CA ASN A 25 -17.95 -1.71 31.60
C ASN A 25 -17.66 -1.03 30.25
N PHE A 26 -18.13 0.22 30.07
CA PHE A 26 -17.82 0.99 28.86
C PHE A 26 -16.33 1.30 28.75
N GLN A 27 -15.68 1.69 29.86
CA GLN A 27 -14.25 1.98 29.87
C GLN A 27 -13.43 0.74 29.52
N GLN A 28 -13.76 -0.41 30.10
CA GLN A 28 -13.11 -1.68 29.80
C GLN A 28 -13.35 -2.11 28.34
N ALA A 29 -14.59 -2.04 27.86
CA ALA A 29 -14.94 -2.35 26.48
C ALA A 29 -14.15 -1.48 25.50
N ASN A 30 -14.08 -0.17 25.75
CA ASN A 30 -13.33 0.76 24.90
C ASN A 30 -11.83 0.45 24.92
N ALA A 31 -11.24 0.11 26.07
CA ALA A 31 -9.83 -0.25 26.13
C ALA A 31 -9.51 -1.50 25.29
N ILE A 32 -10.31 -2.56 25.41
CA ILE A 32 -10.16 -3.79 24.62
C ILE A 32 -10.36 -3.48 23.12
N TYR A 33 -11.41 -2.73 22.79
CA TYR A 33 -11.70 -2.33 21.41
C TYR A 33 -10.52 -1.58 20.77
N GLN A 34 -9.95 -0.59 21.46
CA GLN A 34 -8.80 0.18 20.95
C GLN A 34 -7.57 -0.71 20.75
N GLN A 35 -7.32 -1.66 21.65
CA GLN A 35 -6.22 -2.61 21.51
C GLN A 35 -6.39 -3.53 20.29
N LEU A 36 -7.60 -4.06 20.10
CA LEU A 36 -7.92 -4.91 18.95
C LEU A 36 -7.75 -4.12 17.64
N TYR A 37 -8.32 -2.91 17.59
CA TYR A 37 -8.27 -2.08 16.39
C TYR A 37 -6.85 -1.61 16.04
N ALA A 38 -6.02 -1.31 17.04
CA ALA A 38 -4.61 -0.95 16.83
C ALA A 38 -3.78 -2.10 16.23
N THR A 39 -4.20 -3.35 16.42
CA THR A 39 -3.44 -4.54 16.01
C THR A 39 -3.97 -5.14 14.70
N GLN A 40 -5.29 -5.16 14.52
CA GLN A 40 -5.97 -5.91 13.46
C GLN A 40 -6.85 -5.03 12.56
N LEU A 41 -7.00 -3.73 12.87
CA LEU A 41 -7.85 -2.80 12.12
C LEU A 41 -9.26 -3.39 11.92
N ASP A 42 -9.72 -3.53 10.68
CA ASP A 42 -11.06 -4.01 10.36
C ASP A 42 -11.21 -5.53 10.54
N ASP A 43 -10.12 -6.31 10.54
CA ASP A 43 -10.19 -7.74 10.85
C ASP A 43 -10.58 -8.00 12.32
N ALA A 44 -10.39 -7.00 13.19
CA ALA A 44 -10.76 -7.07 14.60
C ALA A 44 -12.24 -7.38 14.83
N TYR A 45 -13.14 -7.06 13.88
CA TYR A 45 -14.58 -7.35 14.04
C TYR A 45 -14.88 -8.85 14.08
N GLY A 46 -14.02 -9.68 13.49
CA GLY A 46 -14.09 -11.14 13.53
C GLY A 46 -13.32 -11.78 14.69
N ASP A 47 -12.59 -11.00 15.50
CA ASP A 47 -11.82 -11.53 16.63
C ASP A 47 -12.77 -11.97 17.78
N PRO A 48 -12.56 -13.15 18.39
CA PRO A 48 -13.38 -13.61 19.53
C PRO A 48 -13.41 -12.65 20.72
N LYS A 49 -12.34 -11.86 20.95
CA LYS A 49 -12.31 -10.84 22.00
C LYS A 49 -13.27 -9.68 21.71
N MET A 50 -13.70 -9.49 20.47
CA MET A 50 -14.75 -8.53 20.15
C MET A 50 -16.11 -8.95 20.75
N ASP A 51 -16.34 -10.25 20.99
CA ASP A 51 -17.53 -10.71 21.73
C ASP A 51 -17.50 -10.27 23.21
N GLU A 52 -16.31 -10.20 23.82
CA GLU A 52 -16.14 -9.66 25.17
C GLU A 52 -16.49 -8.17 25.21
N VAL A 53 -16.04 -7.41 24.21
CA VAL A 53 -16.42 -5.98 24.04
C VAL A 53 -17.94 -5.84 23.96
N VAL A 54 -18.60 -6.60 23.09
CA VAL A 54 -20.07 -6.57 22.94
C VAL A 54 -20.78 -6.91 24.26
N ALA A 55 -20.32 -7.94 24.97
CA ALA A 55 -20.89 -8.34 26.25
C ALA A 55 -20.75 -7.25 27.34
N LEU A 56 -19.61 -6.55 27.37
CA LEU A 56 -19.40 -5.42 28.28
C LEU A 56 -20.27 -4.22 27.90
N LEU A 57 -20.40 -3.90 26.61
CA LEU A 57 -21.24 -2.82 26.12
C LEU A 57 -22.73 -3.03 26.45
N HIS A 58 -23.22 -4.27 26.41
CA HIS A 58 -24.60 -4.59 26.82
C HIS A 58 -24.85 -4.44 28.32
N LYS A 59 -23.80 -4.47 29.15
CA LYS A 59 -23.91 -4.26 30.61
C LYS A 59 -23.88 -2.78 31.01
N VAL A 60 -23.62 -1.88 30.06
CA VAL A 60 -23.60 -0.44 30.31
C VAL A 60 -24.98 0.03 30.76
N SER A 61 -25.02 0.71 31.89
CA SER A 61 -26.27 1.24 32.45
C SER A 61 -26.87 2.30 31.52
N ALA A 62 -28.17 2.21 31.25
CA ALA A 62 -28.92 3.23 30.52
C ALA A 62 -28.94 4.60 31.22
N ARG A 63 -28.57 4.66 32.50
CA ARG A 63 -28.43 5.90 33.27
C ARG A 63 -27.01 6.47 33.25
N SER A 64 -26.05 5.80 32.61
CA SER A 64 -24.68 6.29 32.45
C SER A 64 -24.59 7.38 31.38
N VAL A 65 -23.58 8.26 31.49
CA VAL A 65 -23.20 9.19 30.41
C VAL A 65 -22.74 8.46 29.15
N ASP A 66 -22.25 7.23 29.29
CA ASP A 66 -21.69 6.45 28.19
C ASP A 66 -22.75 5.62 27.44
N ALA A 67 -24.01 5.63 27.87
CA ALA A 67 -25.06 4.78 27.29
C ALA A 67 -25.21 4.97 25.77
N SER A 68 -25.23 6.24 25.30
CA SER A 68 -25.34 6.54 23.87
C SER A 68 -24.10 6.11 23.08
N ARG A 69 -22.90 6.27 23.67
CA ARG A 69 -21.63 5.85 23.07
C ARG A 69 -21.53 4.33 22.99
N ALA A 70 -22.01 3.62 24.01
CA ALA A 70 -22.06 2.17 24.02
C ALA A 70 -22.97 1.63 22.90
N GLN A 71 -24.16 2.22 22.73
CA GLN A 71 -25.07 1.87 21.64
C GLN A 71 -24.46 2.16 20.26
N ALA A 72 -23.79 3.30 20.10
CA ALA A 72 -23.10 3.63 18.86
C ALA A 72 -21.99 2.62 18.53
N MET A 73 -21.23 2.20 19.54
CA MET A 73 -20.17 1.21 19.38
C MET A 73 -20.73 -0.18 19.04
N LEU A 74 -21.83 -0.60 19.66
CA LEU A 74 -22.53 -1.83 19.28
C LEU A 74 -22.99 -1.81 17.82
N GLY A 75 -23.59 -0.70 17.37
CA GLY A 75 -24.01 -0.55 15.97
C GLY A 75 -22.85 -0.45 14.98
N LEU A 76 -21.68 -0.01 15.42
CA LEU A 76 -20.46 -0.01 14.62
C LEU A 76 -19.90 -1.44 14.49
N ILE A 77 -19.78 -2.18 15.60
CA ILE A 77 -19.29 -3.57 15.60
C ILE A 77 -20.19 -4.46 14.73
N GLN A 78 -21.52 -4.30 14.85
CA GLN A 78 -22.47 -5.08 14.05
C GLN A 78 -22.28 -4.85 12.54
N ARG A 79 -22.16 -3.58 12.11
CA ARG A 79 -21.89 -3.25 10.70
C ARG A 79 -20.54 -3.75 10.24
N GLY A 80 -19.50 -3.63 11.07
CA GLY A 80 -18.17 -4.16 10.77
C GLY A 80 -18.18 -5.68 10.54
N ARG A 81 -18.92 -6.42 11.37
CA ARG A 81 -19.11 -7.88 11.20
C ARG A 81 -19.84 -8.24 9.91
N GLU A 82 -20.91 -7.51 9.59
CA GLU A 82 -21.65 -7.72 8.35
C GLU A 82 -20.78 -7.48 7.12
N GLU A 83 -19.96 -6.43 7.14
CA GLU A 83 -19.05 -6.10 6.05
C GLU A 83 -17.94 -7.14 5.89
N LEU A 84 -17.33 -7.57 7.00
CA LEU A 84 -16.34 -8.64 6.99
C LEU A 84 -16.92 -9.95 6.44
N ALA A 85 -18.15 -10.31 6.84
CA ALA A 85 -18.83 -11.50 6.33
C ALA A 85 -19.08 -11.42 4.81
N LYS A 86 -19.45 -10.23 4.29
CA LYS A 86 -19.59 -10.03 2.83
C LYS A 86 -18.26 -10.21 2.11
N GLN A 87 -17.19 -9.61 2.61
CA GLN A 87 -15.87 -9.73 2.00
C GLN A 87 -15.39 -11.19 1.95
N LEU A 88 -15.59 -11.95 3.04
CA LEU A 88 -15.28 -13.38 3.08
C LEU A 88 -16.12 -14.17 2.06
N ALA A 89 -17.42 -13.90 1.97
CA ALA A 89 -18.30 -14.56 1.02
C ALA A 89 -17.95 -14.21 -0.44
N GLU A 90 -17.58 -12.96 -0.73
CA GLU A 90 -17.12 -12.56 -2.06
C GLU A 90 -15.81 -13.24 -2.44
N ARG A 91 -14.86 -13.31 -1.50
CA ARG A 91 -13.60 -14.03 -1.69
C ARG A 91 -13.82 -15.51 -1.96
N GLU A 92 -14.72 -16.16 -1.21
CA GLU A 92 -15.07 -17.56 -1.42
C GLU A 92 -15.73 -17.76 -2.79
N LYS A 93 -16.66 -16.89 -3.20
CA LYS A 93 -17.28 -16.93 -4.53
C LYS A 93 -16.25 -16.80 -5.65
N MET A 94 -15.30 -15.87 -5.54
CA MET A 94 -14.22 -15.71 -6.50
C MET A 94 -13.31 -16.94 -6.54
N ALA A 95 -12.96 -17.50 -5.38
CA ALA A 95 -12.17 -18.73 -5.30
C ALA A 95 -12.90 -19.93 -5.92
N ALA A 96 -14.20 -20.08 -5.67
CA ALA A 96 -15.02 -21.13 -6.26
C ALA A 96 -15.17 -20.96 -7.78
N ALA A 97 -15.37 -19.74 -8.28
CA ALA A 97 -15.42 -19.44 -9.71
C ALA A 97 -14.08 -19.73 -10.42
N ALA A 98 -12.96 -19.42 -9.77
CA ALA A 98 -11.62 -19.78 -10.25
C ALA A 98 -11.44 -21.30 -10.28
N ALA A 99 -11.83 -22.02 -9.22
CA ALA A 99 -11.77 -23.48 -9.18
C ALA A 99 -12.66 -24.15 -10.25
N GLN A 100 -13.85 -23.62 -10.51
CA GLN A 100 -14.73 -24.09 -11.59
C GLN A 100 -14.15 -23.82 -12.97
N SER A 101 -13.47 -22.69 -13.16
CA SER A 101 -12.78 -22.37 -14.41
C SER A 101 -11.61 -23.33 -14.66
N VAL A 102 -10.87 -23.72 -13.61
CA VAL A 102 -9.83 -24.76 -13.70
C VAL A 102 -10.44 -26.14 -13.99
N ALA A 103 -11.57 -26.48 -13.38
CA ALA A 103 -12.23 -27.79 -13.57
C ALA A 103 -12.95 -27.93 -14.93
N SER A 104 -13.44 -26.83 -15.50
CA SER A 104 -14.13 -26.80 -16.81
C SER A 104 -13.18 -26.55 -17.99
N ALA A 105 -11.97 -26.10 -17.72
CA ALA A 105 -10.92 -26.10 -18.71
C ALA A 105 -10.56 -27.56 -19.04
N GLN A 106 -11.01 -28.06 -20.19
CA GLN A 106 -10.38 -29.21 -20.85
C GLN A 106 -8.99 -28.77 -21.28
N VAL A 107 -8.10 -28.73 -20.31
CA VAL A 107 -6.69 -28.45 -20.51
C VAL A 107 -6.07 -29.73 -21.07
N ASN A 108 -6.03 -29.88 -22.39
CA ASN A 108 -5.14 -30.83 -23.05
C ASN A 108 -3.70 -30.29 -22.99
N ILE A 109 -3.21 -30.11 -21.76
CA ILE A 109 -1.83 -29.74 -21.53
C ILE A 109 -1.09 -31.01 -21.19
N ASP A 110 -0.21 -31.37 -22.11
CA ASP A 110 0.89 -32.28 -21.84
C ASP A 110 1.72 -31.70 -20.69
N PRO A 111 1.74 -32.34 -19.50
CA PRO A 111 2.53 -31.87 -18.36
C PRO A 111 4.01 -31.74 -18.70
N SER A 112 4.50 -32.51 -19.66
CA SER A 112 5.88 -32.46 -20.15
C SER A 112 6.15 -31.18 -20.94
N LYS A 113 5.15 -30.68 -21.69
CA LYS A 113 5.24 -29.39 -22.39
C LYS A 113 5.05 -28.21 -21.46
N VAL A 114 4.22 -28.32 -20.42
CA VAL A 114 4.09 -27.23 -19.44
C VAL A 114 5.23 -27.21 -18.45
N LEU A 115 5.82 -28.32 -18.04
CA LEU A 115 7.06 -28.31 -17.24
C LEU A 115 8.26 -27.84 -18.07
N ALA A 116 8.29 -28.14 -19.37
CA ALA A 116 9.27 -27.55 -20.30
C ALA A 116 9.00 -26.06 -20.63
N ALA A 117 7.76 -25.59 -20.49
CA ALA A 117 7.38 -24.17 -20.60
C ALA A 117 7.32 -23.45 -19.23
N SER A 118 7.59 -24.16 -18.13
CA SER A 118 7.74 -23.65 -16.76
C SER A 118 9.22 -23.50 -16.42
N GLU A 119 10.07 -23.20 -17.41
CA GLU A 119 11.15 -22.28 -17.09
C GLU A 119 10.45 -21.04 -16.54
N ALA A 120 10.73 -20.73 -15.28
CA ALA A 120 10.27 -19.50 -14.69
C ALA A 120 10.62 -18.39 -15.69
N ASP A 121 9.60 -17.79 -16.32
CA ASP A 121 9.73 -16.47 -16.91
C ASP A 121 9.86 -15.51 -15.72
N ALA A 122 10.98 -15.65 -15.00
CA ALA A 122 11.63 -14.56 -14.34
C ALA A 122 11.84 -13.57 -15.46
N GLY A 123 10.87 -12.66 -15.61
CA GLY A 123 10.79 -11.74 -16.73
C GLY A 123 12.15 -11.13 -17.06
N PRO A 124 12.31 -10.60 -18.28
CA PRO A 124 13.61 -10.35 -18.92
C PRO A 124 14.68 -9.97 -17.91
N PRO A 125 15.83 -10.69 -17.89
CA PRO A 125 16.80 -10.66 -16.80
C PRO A 125 16.93 -9.25 -16.26
N VAL A 126 16.56 -9.06 -14.99
CA VAL A 126 16.54 -7.74 -14.34
C VAL A 126 17.86 -7.07 -14.67
N ASP A 127 17.79 -6.01 -15.48
CA ASP A 127 18.97 -5.26 -15.87
C ASP A 127 19.58 -4.71 -14.58
N PRO A 128 20.75 -5.23 -14.13
CA PRO A 128 21.33 -4.82 -12.86
C PRO A 128 21.72 -3.34 -12.87
N PHE A 129 21.71 -2.71 -14.06
CA PHE A 129 22.02 -1.31 -14.28
C PHE A 129 20.84 -0.54 -14.93
N GLY A 130 19.60 -0.88 -14.56
CA GLY A 130 18.40 -0.15 -14.97
C GLY A 130 18.27 1.26 -14.34
N PRO A 131 17.14 1.95 -14.57
CA PRO A 131 16.86 3.26 -13.96
C PRO A 131 17.03 3.25 -12.43
N GLY A 132 17.73 4.25 -11.89
CA GLY A 132 18.07 4.40 -10.48
C GLY A 132 19.41 3.78 -10.06
N ALA A 133 20.01 2.93 -10.90
CA ALA A 133 21.32 2.33 -10.63
C ALA A 133 22.46 3.35 -10.74
N SER A 134 23.57 3.08 -10.06
CA SER A 134 24.75 3.95 -10.01
C SER A 134 25.53 3.91 -11.34
N MET A 135 25.82 5.08 -11.90
CA MET A 135 26.69 5.19 -13.07
C MET A 135 28.14 4.80 -12.73
N ALA A 136 28.59 5.09 -11.51
CA ALA A 136 29.94 4.73 -11.07
C ALA A 136 30.13 3.20 -11.02
N ASP A 137 29.12 2.48 -10.52
CA ASP A 137 29.17 1.01 -10.42
C ASP A 137 29.10 0.36 -11.81
N LEU A 138 28.27 0.89 -12.70
CA LEU A 138 28.23 0.48 -14.10
C LEU A 138 29.59 0.70 -14.78
N ASN A 139 30.24 1.84 -14.55
CA ASN A 139 31.53 2.11 -15.17
C ASN A 139 32.65 1.22 -14.60
N ALA A 140 32.62 0.95 -13.29
CA ALA A 140 33.56 0.05 -12.63
C ALA A 140 33.43 -1.39 -13.17
N HIS A 141 32.20 -1.88 -13.32
CA HIS A 141 31.93 -3.22 -13.84
C HIS A 141 32.41 -3.40 -15.29
N ASN A 142 32.38 -2.32 -16.09
CA ASN A 142 32.74 -2.38 -17.51
C ASN A 142 34.15 -1.85 -17.80
N GLY A 143 34.95 -1.58 -16.76
CA GLY A 143 36.34 -1.16 -16.88
C GLY A 143 36.55 0.23 -17.48
N GLY A 144 35.64 1.17 -17.19
CA GLY A 144 35.78 2.56 -17.61
C GLY A 144 35.32 2.87 -19.04
N CYS A 145 34.61 1.94 -19.68
CA CYS A 145 34.24 2.06 -21.10
C CYS A 145 33.16 3.10 -21.38
N LEU A 146 32.55 3.71 -20.36
CA LEU A 146 31.57 4.78 -20.54
C LEU A 146 32.22 6.13 -20.27
N VAL A 147 32.25 6.97 -21.30
CA VAL A 147 32.81 8.32 -21.26
C VAL A 147 31.69 9.34 -21.17
N ASP A 148 31.88 10.32 -20.30
CA ASP A 148 31.03 11.51 -20.23
C ASP A 148 31.19 12.31 -21.53
N SER A 149 30.06 12.72 -22.10
CA SER A 149 30.09 13.37 -23.41
C SER A 149 29.62 14.81 -23.36
N GLU A 150 28.56 15.14 -22.61
CA GLU A 150 28.02 16.51 -22.46
C GLU A 150 26.81 16.54 -21.50
N PRO A 151 26.48 17.72 -20.93
CA PRO A 151 25.15 17.97 -20.36
C PRO A 151 24.08 17.86 -21.45
N PHE A 152 22.99 17.17 -21.14
CA PHE A 152 21.88 16.93 -22.05
C PHE A 152 20.57 17.19 -21.34
N THR A 153 19.68 17.92 -22.00
CA THR A 153 18.30 18.11 -21.56
C THR A 153 17.38 17.34 -22.47
N GLU A 154 16.60 16.44 -21.88
CA GLU A 154 15.66 15.62 -22.61
C GLU A 154 14.48 16.45 -23.14
N GLN A 155 14.28 16.43 -24.45
CA GLN A 155 13.10 17.01 -25.09
C GLN A 155 11.85 16.18 -24.74
N GLY A 156 10.81 16.84 -24.24
CA GLY A 156 9.54 16.22 -23.84
C GLY A 156 9.33 16.17 -22.32
N THR A 157 10.30 15.67 -21.56
CA THR A 157 10.21 15.59 -20.09
C THR A 157 10.89 16.78 -19.39
N GLY A 158 11.83 17.46 -20.05
CA GLY A 158 12.59 18.58 -19.48
C GLY A 158 13.69 18.17 -18.49
N VAL A 159 13.98 16.87 -18.37
CA VAL A 159 15.00 16.35 -17.45
C VAL A 159 16.40 16.68 -17.95
N ALA A 160 17.18 17.41 -17.15
CA ALA A 160 18.57 17.74 -17.43
C ALA A 160 19.52 16.78 -16.70
N GLY A 161 20.52 16.27 -17.40
CA GLY A 161 21.52 15.34 -16.87
C GLY A 161 22.80 15.32 -17.69
N THR A 162 23.67 14.36 -17.44
CA THR A 162 24.89 14.12 -18.24
C THR A 162 24.72 12.86 -19.07
N VAL A 163 25.13 12.89 -20.33
CA VAL A 163 25.10 11.73 -21.21
C VAL A 163 26.44 11.00 -21.22
N TYR A 164 26.38 9.70 -20.97
CA TYR A 164 27.50 8.78 -21.09
C TYR A 164 27.36 7.92 -22.34
N ARG A 165 28.49 7.71 -23.03
CA ARG A 165 28.59 6.95 -24.28
C ARG A 165 29.66 5.88 -24.16
N VAL A 166 29.49 4.79 -24.91
CA VAL A 166 30.55 3.78 -25.02
C VAL A 166 31.75 4.41 -25.76
N ALA A 167 32.93 4.29 -25.18
CA ALA A 167 34.17 4.75 -25.79
C ALA A 167 34.34 4.12 -27.18
N PRO A 168 34.88 4.84 -28.18
CA PRO A 168 34.95 4.39 -29.57
C PRO A 168 36.04 3.34 -29.84
N SER A 169 36.29 2.42 -28.91
CA SER A 169 37.22 1.31 -29.07
C SER A 169 36.47 -0.01 -29.27
N ASP A 170 37.01 -0.89 -30.11
CA ASP A 170 36.38 -2.20 -30.36
C ASP A 170 36.34 -3.07 -29.10
N THR A 171 37.30 -2.88 -28.20
CA THR A 171 37.31 -3.48 -26.86
C THR A 171 36.09 -3.06 -26.03
N CYS A 172 35.74 -1.78 -26.02
CA CYS A 172 34.59 -1.28 -25.24
C CYS A 172 33.26 -1.61 -25.90
N LYS A 173 33.18 -1.56 -27.23
CA LYS A 173 32.00 -2.03 -27.98
C LYS A 173 31.75 -3.53 -27.76
N GLY A 174 32.81 -4.34 -27.72
CA GLY A 174 32.71 -5.78 -27.45
C GLY A 174 32.31 -6.11 -26.01
N LYS A 175 32.70 -5.29 -25.03
CA LYS A 175 32.28 -5.45 -23.61
C LYS A 175 30.85 -5.01 -23.36
N LEU A 176 30.38 -4.01 -24.11
CA LEU A 176 29.07 -3.38 -23.93
C LEU A 176 28.25 -3.38 -25.23
N PRO A 177 27.99 -4.54 -25.85
CA PRO A 177 27.28 -4.59 -27.13
C PRO A 177 25.86 -4.05 -27.01
N GLY A 178 25.19 -4.25 -25.86
CA GLY A 178 23.85 -3.75 -25.58
C GLY A 178 23.75 -2.23 -25.35
N LEU A 179 24.89 -1.54 -25.18
CA LEU A 179 24.94 -0.07 -25.05
C LEU A 179 25.55 0.60 -26.28
N SER A 180 26.03 -0.18 -27.26
CA SER A 180 26.55 0.34 -28.51
C SER A 180 25.41 1.03 -29.30
N GLY A 181 25.60 2.30 -29.65
CA GLY A 181 24.56 3.11 -30.31
C GLY A 181 23.45 3.60 -29.38
N GLN A 182 23.61 3.45 -28.07
CA GLN A 182 22.74 4.03 -27.06
C GLN A 182 23.50 5.06 -26.22
N ILE A 183 22.75 5.99 -25.65
CA ILE A 183 23.22 6.94 -24.64
C ILE A 183 22.60 6.62 -23.29
N VAL A 184 23.40 6.73 -22.23
CA VAL A 184 22.93 6.61 -20.84
C VAL A 184 22.77 8.01 -20.28
N LEU A 185 21.53 8.43 -20.01
CA LEU A 185 21.25 9.71 -19.37
C LEU A 185 21.35 9.53 -17.85
N VAL A 186 22.22 10.32 -17.22
CA VAL A 186 22.54 10.23 -15.79
C VAL A 186 22.13 11.52 -15.10
N VAL A 187 21.37 11.40 -14.01
CA VAL A 187 20.91 12.50 -13.17
C VAL A 187 21.34 12.20 -11.74
N ASN A 188 22.04 13.14 -11.09
CA ASN A 188 22.57 12.97 -9.73
C ASN A 188 23.41 11.68 -9.56
N GLY A 189 24.23 11.34 -10.55
CA GLY A 189 25.08 10.14 -10.54
C GLY A 189 24.34 8.81 -10.74
N LYS A 190 23.02 8.85 -10.96
CA LYS A 190 22.18 7.66 -11.19
C LYS A 190 21.67 7.63 -12.62
N ILE A 191 21.53 6.43 -13.15
CA ILE A 191 20.97 6.20 -14.47
C ILE A 191 19.50 6.62 -14.42
N TYR A 192 19.14 7.64 -15.19
CA TYR A 192 17.74 8.02 -15.36
C TYR A 192 17.08 7.13 -16.40
N ARG A 193 17.72 6.94 -17.56
CA ARG A 193 17.30 5.98 -18.60
C ARG A 193 18.39 5.75 -19.65
N ARG A 194 18.17 4.76 -20.51
CA ARG A 194 18.93 4.56 -21.76
C ARG A 194 18.04 4.95 -22.94
N THR A 195 18.62 5.58 -23.95
CA THR A 195 17.89 5.92 -25.17
C THR A 195 18.81 5.79 -26.38
N ALA A 196 18.24 5.71 -27.58
CA ALA A 196 19.01 5.63 -28.80
C ALA A 196 19.92 6.86 -28.93
N ASP A 197 21.15 6.65 -29.40
CA ASP A 197 22.05 7.75 -29.68
C ASP A 197 21.58 8.48 -30.95
N PRO A 198 21.13 9.75 -30.87
CA PRO A 198 20.73 10.50 -32.05
C PRO A 198 21.89 10.74 -33.03
N ARG A 199 23.14 10.59 -32.60
CA ARG A 199 24.35 10.70 -33.44
C ARG A 199 24.70 9.39 -34.16
N ALA A 200 24.14 8.25 -33.76
CA ALA A 200 24.42 6.97 -34.41
C ALA A 200 23.69 6.81 -35.76
N GLY A 201 22.59 7.55 -35.97
CA GLY A 201 21.82 7.53 -37.22
C GLY A 201 22.34 8.43 -38.35
N SER A 202 23.38 9.25 -38.11
CA SER A 202 23.95 10.16 -39.12
C SER A 202 25.20 9.61 -39.82
N ALA A 203 25.61 8.37 -39.54
CA ALA A 203 26.63 7.67 -40.32
C ALA A 203 26.03 7.16 -41.63
N GLN A 204 25.85 8.06 -42.60
CA GLN A 204 25.53 7.73 -43.99
C GLN A 204 26.68 6.90 -44.60
N PRO A 205 26.42 5.75 -45.24
CA PRO A 205 27.43 5.08 -46.03
C PRO A 205 27.74 5.93 -47.28
N ARG A 206 29.03 6.20 -47.51
CA ARG A 206 29.56 6.57 -48.83
C ARG A 206 30.02 5.32 -49.54
#